data_AF-A0A8T4Z690-F1
#
_entry.id   AF-A0A8T4Z690-F1
#
_cell.length_a   1.000
_cell.length_b   1.000
_cell.length_c   1.000
_cell.angle_alpha   90.00
_cell.angle_beta   90.00
_cell.angle_gamma   90.00
#
_symmetry.space_group_name_H-M   'P 1'
#
loop_
_entity.id
_entity.type
_entity.pdbx_description
1 polymer ?
#
loop_
_entity_poly.entity_id
_entity_poly.type
_entity_poly.pdbx_seq_one_letter_code
_entity_poly.pdbx_strand_id
1 'polypeptide(L)'
;MEYIYAALLLHRSGQEITEEGIKRILQAANLVPDEARVKSLIAALSRINIDETLKGVGAMPFIGAPMAAGQGAPASVTPESEKKGKVEEKEKEAEEKEKKEEEALEGL
;
A
#
# COMPACT_ATOMS: atom_id res chain seq x y z
N MET A 1 -13.43 -7.26 -9.90
CA MET A 1 -12.81 -6.38 -8.88
C MET A 1 -13.41 -6.57 -7.49
N GLU A 2 -14.62 -7.14 -7.38
CA GLU A 2 -15.38 -7.45 -6.16
C GLU A 2 -14.58 -8.16 -5.06
N TYR A 3 -13.74 -9.14 -5.40
CA TYR A 3 -12.92 -9.88 -4.45
C TYR A 3 -11.90 -9.00 -3.71
N ILE A 4 -11.29 -8.05 -4.43
CA ILE A 4 -10.31 -7.12 -3.87
C ILE A 4 -11.01 -6.16 -2.92
N TYR A 5 -12.18 -5.66 -3.29
CA TYR A 5 -12.98 -4.80 -2.41
C TYR A 5 -13.45 -5.52 -1.15
N ALA A 6 -13.86 -6.78 -1.25
CA ALA A 6 -14.21 -7.60 -0.09
C ALA A 6 -13.00 -7.78 0.85
N ALA A 7 -11.81 -8.08 0.30
CA ALA A 7 -10.59 -8.22 1.08
C ALA A 7 -10.18 -6.91 1.77
N LEU A 8 -10.25 -5.78 1.06
CA LEU A 8 -9.97 -4.46 1.63
C LEU A 8 -10.97 -4.06 2.72
N LEU A 9 -12.25 -4.42 2.55
CA LEU A 9 -13.28 -4.16 3.56
C LEU A 9 -12.99 -4.92 4.86
N LEU A 10 -12.61 -6.20 4.76
CA LEU A 10 -12.20 -7.00 5.92
C LEU A 10 -10.98 -6.40 6.62
N HIS A 11 -9.95 -6.06 5.84
CA HIS A 11 -8.73 -5.43 6.36
C HIS A 11 -9.02 -4.12 7.07
N ARG A 12 -9.83 -3.24 6.47
CA ARG A 12 -10.19 -1.95 7.06
C ARG A 12 -11.01 -2.10 8.34
N SER A 13 -11.78 -3.18 8.45
CA SER A 13 -12.57 -3.51 9.63
C SER A 13 -11.75 -4.22 10.73
N GLY A 14 -10.43 -4.39 10.53
CA GLY A 14 -9.54 -5.10 11.45
C GLY A 14 -9.79 -6.61 11.51
N GLN A 15 -10.57 -7.14 10.56
CA GLN A 15 -10.88 -8.56 10.47
C GLN A 15 -9.84 -9.28 9.60
N GLU A 16 -9.54 -10.53 9.96
CA GLU A 16 -8.68 -11.37 9.15
C GLU A 16 -9.34 -11.72 7.82
N ILE A 17 -8.53 -11.70 6.75
CA ILE A 17 -9.00 -12.02 5.40
C ILE A 17 -9.03 -13.55 5.25
N THR A 18 -10.22 -14.13 5.45
CA THR A 18 -10.45 -15.58 5.36
C THR A 18 -11.37 -15.93 4.19
N GLU A 19 -11.36 -17.21 3.77
CA GLU A 19 -12.26 -17.69 2.71
C GLU A 19 -13.73 -17.44 3.06
N GLU A 20 -14.10 -17.71 4.31
CA GLU A 20 -15.46 -17.50 4.79
C GLU A 20 -15.85 -16.02 4.81
N GLY A 21 -14.95 -15.14 5.27
CA GLY A 21 -15.21 -13.69 5.30
C GLY A 21 -15.50 -13.13 3.91
N ILE A 22 -14.68 -13.51 2.92
CA ILE A 22 -14.86 -13.07 1.53
C ILE A 22 -16.16 -13.64 0.95
N LYS A 23 -16.43 -14.94 1.15
CA LYS A 23 -17.66 -15.58 0.66
C LYS A 23 -18.92 -14.91 1.23
N ARG A 24 -18.93 -14.60 2.54
CA ARG A 24 -20.07 -13.93 3.19
C ARG A 24 -20.32 -12.54 2.61
N ILE A 25 -19.27 -11.75 2.37
CA ILE A 25 -19.41 -10.41 1.78
C ILE A 25 -19.96 -10.49 0.36
N LEU A 26 -19.45 -11.42 -0.46
CA LEU A 26 -19.93 -11.62 -1.83
C LEU A 26 -21.39 -12.08 -1.84
N GLN A 27 -21.76 -13.03 -0.97
CA GLN A 27 -23.15 -13.48 -0.84
C GLN A 27 -24.07 -12.37 -0.36
N ALA A 28 -23.64 -11.52 0.58
CA ALA A 28 -24.40 -10.36 1.03
C ALA A 28 -24.63 -9.34 -0.10
N ALA A 29 -23.72 -9.29 -1.08
CA ALA A 29 -23.87 -8.52 -2.31
C ALA A 29 -24.65 -9.25 -3.42
N ASN A 30 -25.29 -10.39 -3.13
CA ASN A 30 -25.98 -11.27 -4.08
C ASN A 30 -25.08 -11.78 -5.23
N LEU A 31 -23.77 -11.90 -4.98
CA LEU A 31 -22.80 -12.48 -5.90
C LEU A 31 -22.55 -13.95 -5.54
N VAL A 32 -22.33 -14.78 -6.57
CA VAL A 32 -21.92 -16.18 -6.38
C VAL A 32 -20.40 -16.22 -6.23
N PRO A 33 -19.86 -16.64 -5.06
CA PRO A 33 -18.42 -16.68 -4.86
C PRO A 33 -17.76 -17.84 -5.64
N ASP A 34 -16.68 -17.53 -6.33
CA ASP A 34 -15.81 -18.50 -6.99
C ASP A 34 -14.67 -18.92 -6.04
N GLU A 35 -14.68 -20.17 -5.62
CA GLU A 35 -13.72 -20.68 -4.63
C GLU A 35 -12.26 -20.63 -5.11
N ALA A 36 -12.01 -20.85 -6.41
CA ALA A 36 -10.66 -20.82 -6.94
C ALA A 36 -10.09 -19.39 -6.88
N ARG A 37 -10.94 -18.40 -7.13
CA ARG A 37 -10.56 -16.97 -7.06
C ARG A 37 -10.37 -16.50 -5.63
N VAL A 38 -11.18 -16.98 -4.68
CA VAL A 38 -10.99 -16.65 -3.25
C VAL A 38 -9.66 -17.22 -2.75
N LYS A 39 -9.35 -18.47 -3.06
CA LYS A 39 -8.10 -19.12 -2.64
C LYS A 39 -6.86 -18.47 -3.25
N SER A 40 -6.91 -18.14 -4.54
CA SER A 40 -5.80 -17.46 -5.20
C SER A 40 -5.56 -16.06 -4.63
N LEU A 41 -6.62 -15.34 -4.27
CA LEU A 41 -6.51 -14.05 -3.63
C LEU A 41 -5.85 -14.15 -2.25
N ILE A 42 -6.30 -15.06 -1.39
CA ILE A 42 -5.73 -15.23 -0.05
C ILE A 42 -4.26 -15.61 -0.13
N ALA A 43 -3.90 -16.52 -1.05
CA ALA A 43 -2.51 -16.90 -1.29
C ALA A 43 -1.67 -15.70 -1.74
N ALA A 44 -2.19 -14.87 -2.65
CA ALA A 44 -1.49 -13.66 -3.09
C ALA A 44 -1.32 -12.64 -1.95
N LEU A 45 -2.35 -12.43 -1.14
CA LEU A 45 -2.35 -11.47 -0.03
C LEU A 45 -1.47 -11.90 1.14
N SER A 46 -1.24 -13.20 1.34
CA SER A 46 -0.34 -13.72 2.39
C SER A 46 1.11 -13.22 2.30
N ARG A 47 1.53 -12.74 1.13
CA ARG A 47 2.89 -12.25 0.86
C ARG A 47 2.99 -10.73 0.83
N ILE A 48 1.87 -10.02 1.04
CA ILE A 48 1.77 -8.58 0.84
C ILE A 48 1.36 -7.93 2.16
N ASN A 49 2.09 -6.89 2.56
CA ASN A 49 1.67 -6.03 3.65
C ASN A 49 0.72 -4.95 3.12
N ILE A 50 -0.56 -5.09 3.45
CA ILE A 50 -1.64 -4.25 2.91
C ILE A 50 -1.50 -2.78 3.39
N ASP A 51 -1.10 -2.56 4.65
CA ASP A 51 -0.89 -1.22 5.20
C ASP A 51 0.22 -0.45 4.48
N GLU A 52 1.35 -1.11 4.21
CA GLU A 52 2.48 -0.47 3.51
C GLU A 52 2.13 -0.18 2.06
N THR A 53 1.43 -1.09 1.39
CA THR A 53 1.01 -0.88 0.00
C THR A 53 0.00 0.25 -0.11
N LEU A 54 -0.98 0.37 0.80
CA LEU A 54 -1.92 1.49 0.76
C LEU A 54 -1.25 2.85 1.02
N LYS A 55 -0.28 2.91 1.94
CA LYS A 55 0.51 4.14 2.19
C LYS A 55 1.30 4.55 0.95
N GLY A 56 1.91 3.59 0.26
CA GLY A 56 2.63 3.83 -1.00
C GLY A 56 1.72 4.31 -2.13
N VAL A 57 0.48 3.80 -2.21
CA VAL A 57 -0.52 4.21 -3.20
C VAL A 57 -0.99 5.65 -2.97
N GLY A 58 -1.18 6.08 -1.72
CA GLY A 58 -1.57 7.46 -1.40
C GLY A 58 -0.50 8.51 -1.72
N ALA A 59 0.76 8.10 -1.83
CA ALA A 59 1.90 8.99 -2.14
C ALA A 59 2.21 9.07 -3.65
N MET A 60 1.58 8.24 -4.49
CA MET A 60 1.77 8.32 -5.94
C MET A 60 0.73 9.27 -6.54
N PRO A 61 1.16 10.37 -7.20
CA PRO A 61 0.23 11.21 -7.92
C PRO A 61 -0.40 10.36 -9.03
N PHE A 62 -1.73 10.22 -8.99
CA PHE A 62 -2.55 9.66 -10.06
C PHE A 62 -2.49 10.60 -11.27
N ILE A 63 -1.34 10.65 -11.93
CA ILE A 63 -1.19 11.27 -13.23
C ILE A 63 -1.79 10.27 -14.21
N GLY A 64 -3.02 10.56 -14.64
CA GLY A 64 -3.73 9.75 -15.63
C GLY A 64 -2.88 9.59 -16.90
N ALA A 65 -2.16 8.49 -16.99
CA ALA A 65 -1.49 8.06 -18.21
C ALA A 65 -2.39 7.04 -18.92
N PRO A 66 -2.66 7.18 -20.22
CA PRO A 66 -3.49 6.23 -20.95
C PRO A 66 -2.82 4.85 -20.95
N MET A 67 -3.58 3.82 -20.55
CA MET A 67 -3.15 2.43 -20.69
C MET A 67 -2.98 2.10 -22.17
N ALA A 68 -1.74 2.08 -22.65
CA ALA A 68 -1.37 1.41 -23.88
C ALA A 68 -1.15 -0.07 -23.58
N ALA A 69 -2.01 -0.91 -24.15
CA ALA A 69 -1.85 -2.35 -24.18
C ALA A 69 -0.53 -2.73 -24.89
N GLY A 70 0.26 -3.60 -24.27
CA GLY A 70 1.51 -4.10 -24.86
C GLY A 70 2.09 -5.26 -24.05
N GLN A 71 2.18 -6.41 -24.70
CA GLN A 71 2.64 -7.71 -24.20
C GLN A 71 4.08 -7.70 -23.64
N GLY A 72 4.33 -8.60 -22.69
CA GLY A 72 5.47 -9.51 -22.77
C GLY A 72 6.77 -9.16 -22.05
N ALA A 73 7.13 -10.07 -21.14
CA ALA A 73 8.49 -10.46 -20.71
C ALA A 73 9.14 -9.75 -19.50
N PRO A 74 9.96 -10.49 -18.72
CA PRO A 74 10.30 -10.17 -17.33
C PRO A 74 11.58 -9.33 -17.26
N ALA A 75 11.66 -8.44 -16.27
CA ALA A 75 12.90 -7.80 -15.89
C ALA A 75 13.11 -7.96 -14.38
N SER A 76 14.07 -8.84 -14.07
CA SER A 76 14.80 -8.90 -12.82
C SER A 76 15.44 -7.55 -12.46
N VAL A 77 15.97 -7.51 -11.24
CA VAL A 77 17.02 -6.62 -10.69
C VAL A 77 16.51 -5.49 -9.77
N THR A 78 16.39 -5.81 -8.47
CA THR A 78 16.84 -4.96 -7.35
C THR A 78 18.37 -4.79 -7.44
N PRO A 79 18.97 -3.64 -7.07
CA PRO A 79 18.91 -3.03 -5.72
C PRO A 79 18.56 -1.53 -5.78
N GLU A 80 17.84 -0.87 -4.86
CA GLU A 80 17.97 -0.80 -3.39
C GLU A 80 19.40 -0.57 -2.90
N SER A 81 20.00 0.60 -3.20
CA SER A 81 21.13 1.11 -2.38
C SER A 81 21.43 2.62 -2.45
N GLU A 82 20.89 3.41 -3.40
CA GLU A 82 21.25 4.84 -3.50
C GLU A 82 20.27 5.84 -2.85
N LYS A 83 19.12 5.38 -2.33
CA LYS A 83 18.10 6.30 -1.78
C LYS A 83 18.20 6.56 -0.27
N LYS A 84 19.00 5.79 0.48
CA LYS A 84 19.15 5.98 1.94
C LYS A 84 20.02 7.19 2.31
N GLY A 85 21.07 7.50 1.54
CA GLY A 85 22.00 8.59 1.88
C GLY A 85 21.37 9.99 1.83
N LYS A 86 20.41 10.23 0.95
CA LYS A 86 19.82 11.57 0.74
C LYS A 86 18.67 11.91 1.70
N VAL A 87 18.16 10.93 2.43
CA VAL A 87 17.08 11.15 3.42
C VAL A 87 17.69 11.55 4.77
N GLU A 88 18.79 10.92 5.17
CA GLU A 88 19.46 11.20 6.45
C GLU A 88 20.06 12.62 6.52
N GLU A 89 20.57 13.16 5.41
CA GLU A 89 21.12 14.53 5.36
C GLU A 89 20.02 15.60 5.48
N LYS A 90 18.83 15.32 4.94
CA LYS A 90 17.69 16.25 4.97
C LYS A 90 16.97 16.28 6.31
N GLU A 91 17.01 15.18 7.07
CA GLU A 91 16.41 15.10 8.41
C GLU A 91 17.26 15.86 9.44
N LYS A 92 18.59 15.80 9.33
CA LYS A 92 19.51 16.59 10.19
C LYS A 92 19.38 18.10 9.96
N GLU A 93 19.21 18.54 8.71
CA GLU A 93 19.06 19.97 8.39
C GLU A 93 17.70 20.54 8.85
N ALA A 94 16.67 19.70 9.00
CA ALA A 94 15.38 20.09 9.55
C ALA A 94 15.42 20.22 11.09
N GLU A 95 16.07 19.28 11.78
CA GLU A 95 16.17 19.33 13.25
C GLU A 95 17.04 20.51 13.75
N GLU A 96 18.09 20.87 13.00
CA GLU A 96 18.91 22.05 13.34
C GLU A 96 18.16 23.38 13.15
N LYS A 97 17.21 23.42 12.21
CA LYS A 97 16.37 24.61 11.98
C LYS A 97 15.31 24.81 13.07
N GLU A 98 14.66 23.72 13.52
CA GLU A 98 13.68 23.79 14.61
C GLU A 98 14.32 24.23 15.93
N LYS A 99 15.49 23.68 16.30
CA LYS A 99 16.20 24.11 17.51
C LYS A 99 16.58 25.60 17.49
N LYS A 100 16.94 26.13 16.33
CA LYS A 100 17.33 27.53 16.18
C LYS A 100 16.14 28.50 16.23
N GLU A 101 14.95 28.07 15.81
CA GLU A 101 13.72 28.86 15.99
C GLU A 101 13.22 28.84 17.45
N GLU A 102 13.38 27.71 18.16
CA GLU A 102 12.96 27.60 19.56
C GLU A 102 13.85 28.44 20.51
N GLU A 103 15.18 28.41 20.35
CA GLU A 103 16.09 29.26 21.14
C GLU A 103 15.92 30.77 20.86
N ALA A 104 15.46 31.14 19.65
CA ALA A 104 15.19 32.54 19.32
C ALA A 104 13.88 33.07 19.94
N LEU A 105 12.97 32.18 20.33
CA LEU A 105 11.69 32.52 20.96
C LEU A 105 11.77 32.56 22.49
N GLU A 106 12.69 31.82 23.11
CA GLU A 106 12.91 31.86 24.57
C GLU A 106 13.79 33.04 25.04
N GLY A 107 14.43 33.76 24.12
CA GLY A 107 15.33 34.89 24.42
C GLY A 107 14.71 36.29 24.37
N LEU A 108 13.38 36.42 24.18
CA LEU A 108 12.64 37.69 24.15
C LEU A 108 11.70 37.81 25.36
#